data_AF-A0A3Q7GGE3-F1
#
_entry.id   AF-A0A3Q7GGE3-F1
#
_cell.length_a   1.000
_cell.length_b   1.000
_cell.length_c   1.000
_cell.angle_alpha   90.00
_cell.angle_beta   90.00
_cell.angle_gamma   90.00
#
_symmetry.space_group_name_H-M   'P 1'
#
loop_
_entity.id
_entity.type
_entity.pdbx_description
1 polymer ?
#
loop_
_entity_poly.entity_id
_entity_poly.type
_entity_poly.pdbx_seq_one_letter_code
_entity_poly.pdbx_strand_id
1 'polypeptide(L)'
;MMRTVRVKLPGFCMNRTAVHVRSRNSPSQLYKKAIDLIKSDDNKSDFSSKNSIEMNYNTDESKTDSENGINNRVMVMVDTSVEAKSALQWALTHTVQSHDTIILLSVVKPTKQGENENSEIIQRAYELLYSMKTICQTKRPGVQVEIAVEEGKEKGPAIVEAAKQRKVSLLVLGQRKRSIMWRLRRIWLGKKSKNRVVEHCIQNAKCLTIAVRRKSSKFGGYLITTKRHKDFWLLA
;
A
#
# COMPACT_ATOMS: atom_id res chain seq x y z
N MET A 1 67.62 -10.50 13.35
CA MET A 1 67.11 -10.20 11.98
C MET A 1 66.06 -11.25 11.63
N MET A 2 64.78 -10.95 11.85
CA MET A 2 63.68 -11.91 11.69
C MET A 2 63.34 -12.10 10.21
N ARG A 3 63.37 -13.35 9.72
CA ARG A 3 62.94 -13.74 8.37
C ARG A 3 61.42 -13.92 8.35
N THR A 4 60.71 -13.06 7.61
CA THR A 4 59.28 -13.20 7.35
C THR A 4 59.04 -14.23 6.23
N VAL A 5 58.31 -15.30 6.56
CA VAL A 5 57.87 -16.33 5.62
C VAL A 5 56.64 -15.81 4.87
N ARG A 6 56.70 -15.79 3.53
CA ARG A 6 55.62 -15.35 2.65
C ARG A 6 54.72 -16.55 2.32
N VAL A 7 53.50 -16.59 2.88
CA VAL A 7 52.51 -17.64 2.58
C VAL A 7 51.73 -17.26 1.32
N LYS A 8 51.64 -18.19 0.36
CA LYS A 8 50.99 -18.05 -0.95
C LYS A 8 49.50 -18.45 -0.81
N LEU A 9 48.57 -17.54 -1.09
CA LEU A 9 47.13 -17.83 -1.12
C LEU A 9 46.74 -18.51 -2.46
N PRO A 10 45.89 -19.56 -2.45
CA PRO A 10 45.36 -20.14 -3.68
C PRO A 10 44.27 -19.24 -4.26
N GLY A 11 44.29 -19.10 -5.59
CA GLY A 11 43.41 -18.21 -6.34
C GLY A 11 41.94 -18.58 -6.25
N PHE A 12 41.10 -17.57 -6.05
CA PHE A 12 39.65 -17.68 -6.20
C PHE A 12 39.26 -17.52 -7.68
N CYS A 13 38.74 -18.59 -8.27
CA CYS A 13 38.21 -18.60 -9.63
C CYS A 13 36.83 -17.90 -9.64
N MET A 14 36.72 -16.73 -10.26
CA MET A 14 35.41 -16.10 -10.53
C MET A 14 34.87 -16.60 -11.87
N ASN A 15 33.88 -17.50 -11.85
CA ASN A 15 33.08 -17.77 -13.04
C ASN A 15 32.06 -16.62 -13.21
N ARG A 16 32.30 -15.75 -14.20
CA ARG A 16 31.31 -14.76 -14.66
C ARG A 16 30.30 -15.47 -15.57
N THR A 17 29.15 -15.83 -15.04
CA THR A 17 28.00 -16.20 -15.89
C THR A 17 27.26 -14.93 -16.28
N ALA A 18 27.48 -14.44 -17.50
CA ALA A 18 26.70 -13.36 -18.08
C ALA A 18 25.37 -13.93 -18.61
N VAL A 19 24.26 -13.64 -17.92
CA VAL A 19 22.92 -13.98 -18.42
C VAL A 19 22.40 -12.80 -19.22
N HIS A 20 22.20 -13.01 -20.52
CA HIS A 20 21.58 -12.04 -21.42
C HIS A 20 20.05 -12.13 -21.25
N VAL A 21 19.45 -11.17 -20.55
CA VAL A 21 17.98 -11.10 -20.38
C VAL A 21 17.40 -10.26 -21.50
N ARG A 22 16.69 -10.92 -22.41
CA ARG A 22 15.85 -10.30 -23.43
C ARG A 22 14.58 -9.78 -22.76
N SER A 23 14.34 -8.47 -22.82
CA SER A 23 13.08 -7.87 -22.38
C SER A 23 11.93 -8.40 -23.25
N ARG A 24 11.07 -9.23 -22.66
CA ARG A 24 9.71 -9.45 -23.17
C ARG A 24 8.79 -8.63 -22.28
N ASN A 25 8.25 -7.55 -22.83
CA ASN A 25 7.10 -6.87 -22.27
C ASN A 25 5.94 -7.87 -22.23
N SER A 26 5.53 -8.30 -21.04
CA SER A 26 4.31 -9.07 -20.85
C SER A 26 3.15 -8.10 -20.59
N PRO A 27 1.97 -8.29 -21.22
CA PRO A 27 0.84 -7.38 -21.09
C PRO A 27 0.24 -7.45 -19.68
N SER A 28 -0.12 -6.28 -19.15
CA SER A 28 -0.90 -6.14 -17.92
C SER A 28 -2.30 -6.72 -18.13
N GLN A 29 -2.57 -7.88 -17.53
CA GLN A 29 -3.92 -8.44 -17.50
C GLN A 29 -4.79 -7.64 -16.51
N LEU A 30 -5.75 -6.91 -17.06
CA LEU A 30 -6.84 -6.24 -16.35
C LEU A 30 -7.67 -7.27 -15.56
N TYR A 31 -7.62 -7.20 -14.23
CA TYR A 31 -8.61 -7.86 -13.39
C TYR A 31 -9.93 -7.07 -13.45
N LYS A 32 -10.85 -7.51 -14.32
CA LYS A 32 -12.25 -7.04 -14.31
C LYS A 32 -13.03 -7.77 -13.19
N LYS A 33 -13.81 -6.94 -12.51
CA LYS A 33 -14.73 -7.18 -11.39
C LYS A 33 -15.77 -8.27 -11.73
N ALA A 34 -15.90 -9.28 -10.86
CA ALA A 34 -17.07 -10.13 -10.77
C ALA A 34 -17.73 -9.86 -9.42
N ILE A 35 -18.86 -9.14 -9.44
CA ILE A 35 -19.82 -9.06 -8.35
C ILE A 35 -21.17 -9.43 -8.98
N ASP A 36 -21.92 -10.21 -8.20
CA ASP A 36 -23.29 -10.70 -8.37
C ASP A 36 -23.47 -11.99 -9.16
N LEU A 37 -23.80 -13.05 -8.42
CA LEU A 37 -24.69 -14.15 -8.81
C LEU A 37 -25.03 -15.00 -7.57
N ILE A 38 -26.09 -14.60 -6.85
CA ILE A 38 -26.97 -15.53 -6.12
C ILE A 38 -28.40 -14.99 -6.27
N LYS A 39 -29.20 -15.65 -7.12
CA LYS A 39 -30.58 -16.06 -6.82
C LYS A 39 -31.02 -17.10 -7.85
N SER A 40 -31.72 -18.09 -7.32
CA SER A 40 -32.11 -19.36 -7.92
C SER A 40 -33.45 -19.29 -8.65
N ASP A 41 -33.61 -20.28 -9.53
CA ASP A 41 -34.82 -21.00 -9.96
C ASP A 41 -35.70 -20.50 -11.13
N ASP A 42 -35.61 -21.32 -12.19
CA ASP A 42 -36.65 -21.97 -13.01
C ASP A 42 -37.58 -21.16 -13.94
N ASN A 43 -37.30 -21.25 -15.27
CA ASN A 43 -38.05 -22.13 -16.21
C ASN A 43 -37.66 -21.94 -17.69
N LYS A 44 -37.24 -23.06 -18.32
CA LYS A 44 -37.57 -23.63 -19.66
C LYS A 44 -37.44 -22.86 -21.00
N SER A 45 -36.71 -23.54 -21.90
CA SER A 45 -36.84 -23.74 -23.38
C SER A 45 -36.36 -22.71 -24.43
N ASP A 46 -35.41 -23.22 -25.23
CA ASP A 46 -35.27 -23.28 -26.70
C ASP A 46 -34.74 -22.10 -27.57
N PHE A 47 -33.48 -22.33 -28.02
CA PHE A 47 -32.86 -22.16 -29.34
C PHE A 47 -33.12 -20.94 -30.26
N SER A 48 -31.99 -20.32 -30.63
CA SER A 48 -31.56 -19.88 -31.98
C SER A 48 -31.58 -18.38 -32.34
N SER A 49 -30.34 -17.87 -32.47
CA SER A 49 -29.77 -16.86 -33.39
C SER A 49 -30.66 -15.86 -34.16
N LYS A 50 -30.40 -14.56 -33.96
CA LYS A 50 -29.74 -13.65 -34.93
C LYS A 50 -29.81 -12.18 -34.48
N ASN A 51 -28.80 -11.44 -34.89
CA ASN A 51 -28.57 -10.02 -34.67
C ASN A 51 -29.60 -9.08 -35.32
N SER A 52 -29.49 -7.82 -34.87
CA SER A 52 -29.85 -6.54 -35.50
C SER A 52 -31.31 -6.14 -35.52
N ILE A 53 -31.68 -5.24 -34.59
CA ILE A 53 -32.66 -4.19 -34.83
C ILE A 53 -32.11 -2.87 -34.26
N GLU A 54 -32.08 -1.89 -35.14
CA GLU A 54 -31.76 -0.48 -34.95
C GLU A 54 -33.01 0.29 -34.48
N MET A 55 -32.79 1.53 -34.01
CA MET A 55 -33.77 2.61 -33.75
C MET A 55 -34.51 2.58 -32.40
N ASN A 56 -34.13 3.44 -31.44
CA ASN A 56 -34.43 4.89 -31.30
C ASN A 56 -35.73 5.11 -30.53
N TYR A 57 -35.68 5.83 -29.41
CA TYR A 57 -36.42 7.08 -29.20
C TYR A 57 -36.27 7.64 -27.77
N ASN A 58 -35.98 8.94 -27.75
CA ASN A 58 -36.35 9.97 -26.79
C ASN A 58 -35.79 9.94 -25.36
N THR A 59 -34.91 10.93 -25.16
CA THR A 59 -34.84 11.83 -24.01
C THR A 59 -36.09 11.81 -23.14
N ASP A 60 -35.95 11.27 -21.94
CA ASP A 60 -36.70 11.75 -20.79
C ASP A 60 -35.67 12.15 -19.73
N GLU A 61 -35.69 13.44 -19.39
CA GLU A 61 -34.87 14.05 -18.36
C GLU A 61 -35.21 13.44 -17.00
N SER A 62 -34.53 12.37 -16.62
CA SER A 62 -34.22 12.13 -15.23
C SER A 62 -32.73 12.33 -15.07
N LYS A 63 -32.34 13.38 -14.33
CA LYS A 63 -30.97 13.69 -13.92
C LYS A 63 -30.35 12.47 -13.24
N THR A 64 -29.77 11.58 -14.03
CA THR A 64 -28.70 10.70 -13.57
C THR A 64 -27.45 11.53 -13.67
N ASP A 65 -26.89 11.90 -12.52
CA ASP A 65 -25.58 12.54 -12.40
C ASP A 65 -24.54 11.73 -13.19
N SER A 66 -24.38 12.08 -14.46
CA SER A 66 -23.40 11.52 -15.35
C SER A 66 -22.04 12.07 -14.94
N GLU A 67 -21.22 11.14 -14.46
CA GLU A 67 -19.76 11.16 -14.65
C GLU A 67 -19.00 12.30 -13.97
N ASN A 68 -18.95 12.28 -12.64
CA ASN A 68 -17.70 12.66 -11.98
C ASN A 68 -16.90 11.37 -11.81
N GLY A 69 -15.96 11.11 -12.72
CA GLY A 69 -15.07 9.95 -12.62
C GLY A 69 -14.59 9.79 -11.18
N ILE A 70 -14.86 8.64 -10.55
CA ILE A 70 -14.48 8.41 -9.15
C ILE A 70 -12.95 8.34 -9.12
N ASN A 71 -12.29 9.49 -8.92
CA ASN A 71 -10.85 9.56 -8.79
C ASN A 71 -10.44 8.64 -7.63
N ASN A 72 -9.54 7.68 -7.88
CA ASN A 72 -9.15 6.75 -6.83
C ASN A 72 -8.40 7.51 -5.73
N ARG A 73 -8.85 7.36 -4.49
CA ARG A 73 -8.23 7.99 -3.32
C ARG A 73 -7.42 6.95 -2.58
N VAL A 74 -6.11 7.00 -2.75
CA VAL A 74 -5.14 6.10 -2.10
C VAL A 74 -4.53 6.82 -0.91
N MET A 75 -4.73 6.32 0.31
CA MET A 75 -4.13 6.89 1.51
C MET A 75 -2.95 6.05 1.97
N VAL A 76 -1.82 6.70 2.26
CA VAL A 76 -0.60 6.05 2.74
C VAL A 76 -0.25 6.59 4.12
N MET A 77 -0.07 5.69 5.10
CA MET A 77 0.42 6.08 6.42
C MET A 77 1.93 6.34 6.38
N VAL A 78 2.32 7.53 6.84
CA VAL A 78 3.68 8.05 6.84
C VAL A 78 4.17 8.23 8.28
N ASP A 79 5.32 7.64 8.56
CA ASP A 79 6.13 7.90 9.74
C ASP A 79 7.63 7.86 9.37
N THR A 80 8.51 8.07 10.35
CA THR A 80 9.96 8.07 10.14
C THR A 80 10.54 6.68 9.83
N SER A 81 9.71 5.65 9.74
CA SER A 81 10.16 4.28 9.49
C SER A 81 10.51 4.04 8.03
N VAL A 82 11.49 3.15 7.82
CA VAL A 82 11.84 2.66 6.48
C VAL A 82 10.69 1.88 5.83
N GLU A 83 9.82 1.30 6.64
CA GLU A 83 8.66 0.55 6.18
C GLU A 83 7.58 1.45 5.60
N ALA A 84 7.32 2.62 6.19
CA ALA A 84 6.42 3.61 5.61
C ALA A 84 6.94 4.12 4.26
N LYS A 85 8.22 4.44 4.16
CA LYS A 85 8.85 4.82 2.87
C LYS A 85 8.72 3.71 1.82
N SER A 86 8.93 2.46 2.22
CA SER A 86 8.80 1.31 1.32
C SER A 86 7.36 1.11 0.84
N ALA A 87 6.38 1.33 1.72
CA ALA A 87 4.96 1.26 1.41
C ALA A 87 4.52 2.36 0.42
N LEU A 88 5.00 3.59 0.61
CA LEU A 88 4.77 4.69 -0.32
C LEU A 88 5.35 4.38 -1.71
N GLN A 89 6.58 3.88 -1.78
CA GLN A 89 7.20 3.49 -3.04
C GLN A 89 6.41 2.39 -3.74
N TRP A 90 5.95 1.38 -3.00
CA TRP A 90 5.13 0.32 -3.55
C TRP A 90 3.82 0.86 -4.13
N ALA A 91 3.11 1.74 -3.39
CA ALA A 91 1.86 2.35 -3.84
C ALA A 91 2.05 3.15 -5.14
N LEU A 92 3.08 3.99 -5.19
CA LEU A 92 3.39 4.79 -6.39
C LEU A 92 3.70 3.91 -7.62
N THR A 93 4.34 2.76 -7.43
CA THR A 93 4.69 1.87 -8.55
C THR A 93 3.52 1.00 -9.00
N HIS A 94 2.69 0.49 -8.09
CA HIS A 94 1.75 -0.60 -8.40
C HIS A 94 0.28 -0.22 -8.36
N THR A 95 -0.10 0.86 -7.68
CA THR A 95 -1.52 1.17 -7.43
C THR A 95 -1.93 2.54 -7.92
N VAL A 96 -1.03 3.53 -7.85
CA VAL A 96 -1.32 4.93 -8.16
C VAL A 96 -1.15 5.21 -9.65
N GLN A 97 -2.19 5.80 -10.25
CA GLN A 97 -2.23 6.30 -11.62
C GLN A 97 -2.13 7.84 -11.66
N SER A 98 -1.99 8.40 -12.86
CA SER A 98 -1.75 9.84 -13.05
C SER A 98 -2.93 10.73 -12.69
N HIS A 99 -4.17 10.22 -12.57
CA HIS A 99 -5.35 11.00 -12.19
C HIS A 99 -5.85 10.66 -10.77
N ASP A 100 -5.12 9.81 -10.05
CA ASP A 100 -5.48 9.44 -8.69
C ASP A 100 -5.11 10.56 -7.71
N THR A 101 -5.77 10.53 -6.55
CA THR A 101 -5.39 11.33 -5.41
C THR A 101 -4.65 10.46 -4.40
N ILE A 102 -3.41 10.81 -4.07
CA ILE A 102 -2.67 10.22 -2.97
C ILE A 102 -2.74 11.11 -1.72
N ILE A 103 -3.18 10.53 -0.60
CA ILE A 103 -3.28 11.21 0.69
C ILE A 103 -2.13 10.70 1.57
N LEU A 104 -1.21 11.58 1.94
CA LEU A 104 -0.13 11.28 2.87
C LEU A 104 -0.60 11.61 4.29
N LEU A 105 -0.75 10.57 5.13
CA LEU A 105 -1.29 10.71 6.48
C LEU A 105 -0.19 10.48 7.53
N SER A 106 -0.01 11.43 8.45
CA SER A 106 0.71 11.19 9.70
C SER A 106 -0.23 11.30 10.90
N VAL A 107 -0.07 10.40 11.87
CA VAL A 107 -0.84 10.45 13.11
C VAL A 107 0.08 10.80 14.27
N VAL A 108 -0.21 11.95 14.88
CA VAL A 108 0.49 12.46 16.05
C VAL A 108 -0.31 12.13 17.29
N LYS A 109 0.40 11.86 18.39
CA LYS A 109 -0.22 11.61 19.68
C LYS A 109 -0.02 12.86 20.54
N PRO A 110 -1.11 13.50 21.01
CA PRO A 110 -0.96 14.66 21.89
C PRO A 110 -0.25 14.22 23.19
N THR A 111 0.79 14.95 23.57
CA THR A 111 1.50 14.81 24.84
C THR A 111 0.84 15.70 25.88
N LYS A 112 0.90 15.27 27.15
CA LYS A 112 0.40 16.07 28.29
C LYS A 112 1.43 17.12 28.77
N GLN A 113 2.59 17.19 28.11
CA GLN A 113 3.78 17.90 28.58
C GLN A 113 3.82 19.39 28.16
N GLY A 114 2.81 19.87 27.44
CA GLY A 114 2.62 21.29 27.12
C GLY A 114 2.34 21.53 25.63
N GLU A 115 1.85 22.73 25.31
CA GLU A 115 1.50 23.13 23.93
C GLU A 115 2.72 23.19 23.00
N ASN A 116 3.86 23.65 23.51
CA ASN A 116 5.11 23.78 22.74
C ASN A 116 5.60 22.44 22.17
N GLU A 117 5.64 21.37 22.98
CA GLU A 117 6.08 20.06 22.49
C GLU A 117 5.14 19.49 21.42
N ASN A 118 3.84 19.69 21.58
CA ASN A 118 2.86 19.26 20.58
C ASN A 118 3.06 20.00 19.25
N SER A 119 3.35 21.31 19.31
CA SER A 119 3.65 22.10 18.13
C SER A 119 4.89 21.58 17.39
N GLU A 120 5.97 21.21 18.11
CA GLU A 120 7.18 20.63 17.51
C GLU A 120 6.90 19.28 16.85
N ILE A 121 6.09 18.42 17.47
CA ILE A 121 5.73 17.11 16.92
C ILE A 121 4.93 17.27 15.63
N ILE A 122 3.97 18.19 15.61
CA ILE A 122 3.15 18.51 14.43
C ILE A 122 4.03 19.08 13.31
N GLN A 123 4.95 20.00 13.65
CA GLN A 123 5.89 20.58 12.71
C GLN A 123 6.77 19.50 12.05
N ARG A 124 7.36 18.60 12.83
CA ARG A 124 8.15 17.47 12.32
C ARG A 124 7.31 16.53 11.44
N ALA A 125 6.03 16.35 11.77
CA ALA A 125 5.12 15.55 10.94
C ALA A 125 4.89 16.21 9.57
N TYR A 126 4.66 17.52 9.53
CA TYR A 126 4.53 18.26 8.27
C TYR A 126 5.80 18.21 7.44
N GLU A 127 6.98 18.44 8.03
CA GLU A 127 8.26 18.35 7.34
C GLU A 127 8.46 16.99 6.65
N LEU A 128 8.15 15.91 7.37
CA LEU A 128 8.19 14.55 6.82
C LEU A 128 7.20 14.37 5.67
N LEU A 129 5.96 14.86 5.82
CA LEU A 129 4.92 14.75 4.80
C LEU A 129 5.28 15.54 3.54
N TYR A 130 5.87 16.73 3.67
CA TYR A 130 6.38 17.51 2.54
C TYR A 130 7.50 16.79 1.81
N SER A 131 8.46 16.19 2.54
CA SER A 131 9.50 15.37 1.91
C SER A 131 8.92 14.22 1.10
N MET A 132 7.91 13.54 1.62
CA MET A 132 7.22 12.44 0.92
C MET A 132 6.36 12.94 -0.25
N LYS A 133 5.76 14.13 -0.15
CA LYS A 133 5.03 14.78 -1.25
C LYS A 133 5.94 15.02 -2.45
N THR A 134 7.15 15.52 -2.23
CA THR A 134 8.15 15.67 -3.30
C THR A 134 8.41 14.34 -4.01
N ILE A 135 8.56 13.24 -3.27
CA ILE A 135 8.76 11.90 -3.87
C ILE A 135 7.56 11.50 -4.74
N CYS A 136 6.33 11.79 -4.31
CA CYS A 136 5.13 11.48 -5.08
C CYS A 136 5.12 12.26 -6.41
N GLN A 137 5.33 13.57 -6.35
CA GLN A 137 5.31 14.45 -7.51
C GLN A 137 6.46 14.14 -8.49
N THR A 138 7.66 13.85 -7.99
CA THR A 138 8.79 13.44 -8.85
C THR A 138 8.51 12.11 -9.57
N LYS A 139 7.93 11.12 -8.87
CA LYS A 139 7.69 9.79 -9.46
C LYS A 139 6.43 9.73 -10.33
N ARG A 140 5.44 10.56 -10.04
CA ARG A 140 4.13 10.58 -10.71
C ARG A 140 3.66 12.04 -10.87
N PRO A 141 4.15 12.79 -11.88
CA PRO A 141 3.85 14.23 -12.01
C PRO A 141 2.38 14.61 -12.18
N GLY A 142 1.50 13.67 -12.59
CA GLY A 142 0.06 13.91 -12.69
C GLY A 142 -0.72 13.72 -11.39
N VAL A 143 -0.16 13.00 -10.41
CA VAL A 143 -0.92 12.61 -9.21
C VAL A 143 -1.25 13.82 -8.34
N GLN A 144 -2.49 13.91 -7.86
CA GLN A 144 -2.86 14.89 -6.86
C GLN A 144 -2.36 14.43 -5.48
N VAL A 145 -1.57 15.25 -4.79
CA VAL A 145 -1.03 14.91 -3.45
C VAL A 145 -1.68 15.77 -2.38
N GLU A 146 -2.45 15.13 -1.50
CA GLU A 146 -3.00 15.72 -0.27
C GLU A 146 -2.12 15.35 0.94
N ILE A 147 -1.98 16.28 1.89
CA ILE A 147 -1.30 16.06 3.16
C ILE A 147 -2.34 16.11 4.28
N ALA A 148 -2.26 15.17 5.22
CA ALA A 148 -3.11 15.11 6.40
C ALA A 148 -2.29 14.80 7.65
N VAL A 149 -2.49 15.58 8.70
CA VAL A 149 -2.01 15.28 10.05
C VAL A 149 -3.25 15.08 10.91
N GLU A 150 -3.34 13.93 11.56
CA GLU A 150 -4.47 13.59 12.43
C GLU A 150 -3.95 13.39 13.86
N GLU A 151 -4.72 13.86 14.83
CA GLU A 151 -4.42 13.68 16.24
C GLU A 151 -5.16 12.45 16.77
N GLY A 152 -4.46 11.61 17.54
CA GLY A 152 -5.08 10.42 18.09
C GLY A 152 -4.33 9.85 19.29
N LYS A 153 -5.07 9.54 20.36
CA LYS A 153 -4.54 8.80 21.51
C LYS A 153 -3.93 7.45 21.07
N GLU A 154 -4.58 6.81 20.10
CA GLU A 154 -4.14 5.58 19.46
C GLU A 154 -4.11 5.74 17.94
N LYS A 155 -2.99 5.33 17.31
CA LYS A 155 -2.82 5.48 15.86
C LYS A 155 -3.81 4.66 15.03
N GLY A 156 -4.15 3.45 15.46
CA GLY A 156 -5.02 2.54 14.71
C GLY A 156 -6.41 3.13 14.43
N PRO A 157 -7.18 3.46 15.48
CA PRO A 157 -8.49 4.08 15.33
C PRO A 157 -8.45 5.39 14.52
N ALA A 158 -7.49 6.27 14.80
CA ALA A 158 -7.35 7.55 14.08
C ALA A 158 -7.11 7.35 12.57
N ILE A 159 -6.27 6.38 12.17
CA ILE A 159 -6.05 6.06 10.75
C ILE A 159 -7.35 5.54 10.10
N VAL A 160 -8.06 4.64 10.78
CA VAL A 160 -9.30 4.05 10.26
C VAL A 160 -10.38 5.12 10.09
N GLU A 161 -10.49 6.02 11.04
CA GLU A 161 -11.42 7.14 11.01
C GLU A 161 -11.08 8.12 9.89
N ALA A 162 -9.82 8.54 9.77
CA ALA A 162 -9.36 9.40 8.69
C ALA A 162 -9.62 8.79 7.30
N ALA A 163 -9.40 7.47 7.15
CA ALA A 163 -9.69 6.75 5.91
C ALA A 163 -11.17 6.83 5.54
N LYS A 164 -12.05 6.69 6.54
CA LYS A 164 -13.51 6.78 6.37
C LYS A 164 -13.93 8.20 6.00
N GLN A 165 -13.46 9.21 6.73
CA GLN A 165 -13.82 10.62 6.51
C GLN A 165 -13.41 11.10 5.12
N ARG A 166 -12.22 10.70 4.65
CA ARG A 166 -11.67 11.10 3.34
C ARG A 166 -12.14 10.22 2.18
N LYS A 167 -13.09 9.30 2.41
CA LYS A 167 -13.64 8.36 1.42
C LYS A 167 -12.55 7.62 0.64
N VAL A 168 -11.54 7.12 1.37
CA VAL A 168 -10.40 6.39 0.80
C VAL A 168 -10.88 5.05 0.22
N SER A 169 -10.43 4.71 -0.98
CA SER A 169 -10.70 3.40 -1.59
C SER A 169 -9.63 2.36 -1.24
N LEU A 170 -8.38 2.80 -1.07
CA LEU A 170 -7.23 1.96 -0.70
C LEU A 170 -6.38 2.61 0.40
N LEU A 171 -6.21 1.92 1.53
CA LEU A 171 -5.29 2.28 2.62
C LEU A 171 -4.02 1.43 2.56
N VAL A 172 -2.85 2.07 2.51
CA VAL A 172 -1.53 1.42 2.46
C VAL A 172 -0.72 1.72 3.72
N LEU A 173 -0.19 0.67 4.35
CA LEU A 173 0.54 0.75 5.63
C LEU A 173 1.91 0.07 5.53
N GLY A 174 2.93 0.68 6.14
CA GLY A 174 4.23 0.04 6.32
C GLY A 174 4.20 -1.08 7.36
N GLN A 175 4.58 -2.29 6.99
CA GLN A 175 4.65 -3.43 7.90
C GLN A 175 6.09 -3.77 8.31
N ARG A 176 6.37 -3.52 9.59
CA ARG A 176 7.67 -3.85 10.21
C ARG A 176 8.00 -5.33 10.17
N LYS A 177 9.21 -5.65 9.72
CA LYS A 177 9.82 -6.99 9.86
C LYS A 177 10.16 -7.22 11.33
N ARG A 178 9.50 -8.19 11.97
CA ARG A 178 9.89 -8.65 13.30
C ARG A 178 10.74 -9.89 13.19
N SER A 179 11.89 -9.91 13.87
CA SER A 179 12.71 -11.12 13.94
C SER A 179 11.96 -12.22 14.69
N ILE A 180 12.32 -13.48 14.39
CA ILE A 180 11.74 -14.64 15.09
C ILE A 180 12.00 -14.54 16.60
N MET A 181 13.21 -14.10 16.98
CA MET A 181 13.62 -13.88 18.36
C MET A 181 12.75 -12.84 19.08
N TRP A 182 12.37 -11.75 18.40
CA TRP A 182 11.43 -10.77 18.95
C TRP A 182 10.01 -11.34 19.13
N ARG A 183 9.57 -12.25 18.25
CA ARG A 183 8.27 -12.92 18.41
C ARG A 183 8.28 -13.87 19.61
N LEU A 184 9.31 -14.70 19.73
CA LEU A 184 9.49 -15.64 20.83
C LEU A 184 9.59 -14.90 22.18
N ARG A 185 10.41 -13.84 22.26
CA ARG A 185 10.51 -13.01 23.47
C ARG A 185 9.15 -12.48 23.95
N ARG A 186 8.25 -12.11 23.04
CA ARG A 186 6.92 -11.63 23.45
C ARG A 186 6.00 -12.73 23.98
N ILE A 187 6.12 -13.94 23.44
CA ILE A 187 5.37 -15.12 23.93
C ILE A 187 5.81 -15.42 25.37
N TRP A 188 7.13 -15.43 25.61
CA TRP A 188 7.72 -15.67 26.92
C TRP A 188 7.37 -14.58 27.95
N LEU A 189 7.26 -13.33 27.52
CA LEU A 189 6.90 -12.20 28.40
C LEU A 189 5.41 -12.12 28.73
N GLY A 190 4.57 -13.06 28.28
CA GLY A 190 3.10 -13.03 28.49
C GLY A 190 2.41 -11.78 27.93
N LYS A 191 3.14 -10.95 27.17
CA LYS A 191 2.63 -9.68 26.66
C LYS A 191 1.70 -9.98 25.49
N LYS A 192 0.39 -9.97 25.75
CA LYS A 192 -0.64 -9.86 24.70
C LYS A 192 -0.19 -8.78 23.73
N SER A 193 -0.19 -9.11 22.44
CA SER A 193 0.30 -8.21 21.42
C SER A 193 -0.54 -6.94 21.45
N LYS A 194 -0.05 -5.87 22.08
CA LYS A 194 -0.63 -4.53 21.95
C LYS A 194 -1.03 -4.33 20.50
N ASN A 195 -2.30 -3.95 20.31
CA ASN A 195 -2.98 -3.91 19.03
C ASN A 195 -2.04 -3.29 17.99
N ARG A 196 -1.52 -4.12 17.08
CA ARG A 196 -0.55 -3.63 16.10
C ARG A 196 -1.34 -2.70 15.20
N VAL A 197 -0.97 -1.42 15.11
CA VAL A 197 -1.65 -0.41 14.29
C VAL A 197 -2.08 -0.96 12.94
N VAL A 198 -1.17 -1.65 12.25
CA VAL A 198 -1.41 -2.33 10.97
C VAL A 198 -2.52 -3.38 11.04
N GLU A 199 -2.47 -4.28 12.02
CA GLU A 199 -3.49 -5.34 12.18
C GLU A 199 -4.86 -4.74 12.50
N HIS A 200 -4.89 -3.72 13.38
CA HIS A 200 -6.11 -3.00 13.71
C HIS A 200 -6.72 -2.35 12.46
N CYS A 201 -5.92 -1.69 11.63
CA CYS A 201 -6.41 -1.08 10.40
C CYS A 201 -6.94 -2.12 9.42
N ILE A 202 -6.23 -3.23 9.19
CA ILE A 202 -6.68 -4.31 8.28
C ILE A 202 -8.04 -4.87 8.70
N GLN A 203 -8.27 -5.00 10.01
CA GLN A 203 -9.49 -5.60 10.53
C GLN A 203 -10.68 -4.64 10.48
N ASN A 204 -10.46 -3.37 10.84
CA ASN A 204 -11.51 -2.39 11.13
C ASN A 204 -11.77 -1.37 10.01
N ALA A 205 -10.83 -1.17 9.08
CA ALA A 205 -11.06 -0.28 7.95
C ALA A 205 -12.15 -0.85 7.02
N LYS A 206 -13.04 0.03 6.55
CA LYS A 206 -14.08 -0.30 5.57
C LYS A 206 -13.52 -0.42 4.14
N CYS A 207 -12.43 0.29 3.85
CA CYS A 207 -11.77 0.29 2.55
C CYS A 207 -10.78 -0.88 2.41
N LEU A 208 -10.35 -1.16 1.17
CA LEU A 208 -9.28 -2.12 0.94
C LEU A 208 -8.04 -1.66 1.70
N THR A 209 -7.49 -2.51 2.56
CA THR A 209 -6.32 -2.18 3.37
C THR A 209 -5.20 -3.16 3.12
N ILE A 210 -4.03 -2.61 2.81
CA ILE A 210 -2.84 -3.34 2.37
C ILE A 210 -1.68 -2.96 3.29
N ALA A 211 -1.10 -3.95 3.92
CA ALA A 211 0.15 -3.83 4.65
C ALA A 211 1.31 -4.32 3.79
N VAL A 212 2.30 -3.46 3.60
CA VAL A 212 3.39 -3.66 2.66
C VAL A 212 4.71 -3.81 3.42
N ARG A 213 5.48 -4.82 3.06
CA ARG A 213 6.80 -5.07 3.62
C ARG A 213 7.78 -5.48 2.53
N ARG A 214 9.01 -4.97 2.58
CA ARG A 214 10.07 -5.45 1.68
C ARG A 214 10.45 -6.90 2.00
N LYS A 215 10.46 -7.79 1.01
CA LYS A 215 10.79 -9.21 1.20
C LYS A 215 12.27 -9.38 1.53
N SER A 216 13.13 -8.90 0.63
CA SER A 216 14.58 -8.95 0.75
C SER A 216 15.20 -7.60 0.42
N SER A 217 16.32 -7.28 1.06
CA SER A 217 17.14 -6.14 0.65
C SER A 217 17.95 -6.42 -0.62
N LYS A 218 18.21 -7.70 -0.93
CA LYS A 218 19.11 -8.12 -2.02
C LYS A 218 18.36 -8.52 -3.29
N PHE A 219 17.20 -9.15 -3.14
CA PHE A 219 16.46 -9.80 -4.24
C PHE A 219 15.18 -9.05 -4.64
N GLY A 220 14.99 -7.83 -4.14
CA GLY A 220 13.79 -7.04 -4.40
C GLY A 220 12.50 -7.67 -3.85
N GLY A 221 11.37 -7.17 -4.35
CA GLY A 221 10.03 -7.69 -4.08
C GLY A 221 9.39 -7.22 -2.76
N TYR A 222 8.06 -7.37 -2.72
CA TYR A 222 7.22 -6.95 -1.61
C TYR A 222 6.35 -8.11 -1.11
N LEU A 223 6.26 -8.25 0.21
CA LEU A 223 5.26 -9.07 0.87
C LEU A 223 4.07 -8.17 1.19
N ILE A 224 2.88 -8.68 0.91
CA ILE A 224 1.63 -7.99 1.14
C ILE A 224 0.77 -8.79 2.11
N THR A 225 0.18 -8.07 3.05
CA THR A 225 -0.85 -8.60 3.93
C THR A 225 -2.13 -7.79 3.78
N THR A 226 -3.25 -8.49 3.64
CA THR A 226 -4.61 -7.96 3.58
C THR A 226 -5.47 -8.68 4.62
N LYS A 227 -6.76 -8.35 4.66
CA LYS A 227 -7.73 -9.01 5.55
C LYS A 227 -7.87 -10.51 5.26
N ARG A 228 -7.77 -10.91 3.98
CA ARG A 228 -8.01 -12.30 3.54
C ARG A 228 -6.71 -13.09 3.35
N HIS A 229 -5.62 -12.44 2.98
CA HIS A 229 -4.36 -13.11 2.66
C HIS A 229 -3.20 -12.48 3.41
N LYS A 230 -2.31 -13.32 3.96
CA LYS A 230 -1.13 -12.88 4.72
C LYS A 230 0.15 -13.20 3.96
N ASP A 231 1.08 -12.23 4.00
CA ASP A 231 2.44 -12.35 3.46
C ASP A 231 2.54 -12.94 2.04
N PHE A 232 1.60 -12.63 1.14
CA PHE A 232 1.72 -13.06 -0.26
C PHE A 232 2.76 -12.21 -0.98
N TRP A 233 3.57 -12.85 -1.82
CA TRP A 233 4.70 -12.22 -2.48
C TRP A 233 4.28 -11.67 -3.83
N LEU A 234 4.40 -10.35 -4.01
CA LEU A 234 4.39 -9.76 -5.34
C LEU A 234 5.82 -9.66 -5.86
N LEU A 235 6.04 -10.24 -7.05
CA LEU A 235 7.25 -10.01 -7.82
C LEU A 235 7.30 -8.53 -8.22
N ALA A 236 8.50 -7.95 -8.11
CA ALA A 236 8.77 -6.57 -8.47
C ALA A 236 9.03 -6.44 -9.97
#